data_AF-A0A7J7PKN8-F1
#
_entry.id   AF-A0A7J7PKN8-F1
#
_cell.length_a   1.000
_cell.length_b   1.000
_cell.length_c   1.000
_cell.angle_alpha   90.00
_cell.angle_beta   90.00
_cell.angle_gamma   90.00
#
_symmetry.space_group_name_H-M   'P 1'
#
loop_
_entity.id
_entity.type
_entity.pdbx_description
1 polymer ?
#
loop_
_entity_poly.entity_id
_entity_poly.type
_entity_poly.pdbx_seq_one_letter_code
_entity_poly.pdbx_strand_id
1 'polypeptide(L)'
;TTSTLRSCPVYYKRQELEHIQDGRDPYLFGGIYKERPCLNCRRGGLWSKFCSFGTQPTGQPHWDQQICSAQQTGFVKSTLRLKQGPEMLQLTPCDLWPHLRGRTLWVIGDSMAKDLYRALRCFLIEFQDLHTYYASNNYTAMGLLDNIPGQGQPWCAHMMHDTRLCQIHAVQGHLLAGPWQQGNRSGPGVLPVLLESIARPDDIFVVHVGLWHRRSRPEVCTNNFAGSFPNWFFMETPKQHFDSPDGDFDEAWVGARSGPFICQPVPGVALGPNGSVAAQAGSEQVAAVVHGTWRNAAVHSVLERQYGMPVLPVYNSTVTAWEYHRNNSQGRECSHYCFPSAPQLWVWTLKKSLDAHPPQALQQANATQKKRKRDSWGCAKVLDREESRVGLPKPKHAVVEDMPNNGLQQLRQQQRRQQASSTDEPDQQQQQQQQPGIDSSVRVPVAQLQHMQGALQRLHNQNKYLLQLLRQRRRQQRQARLVAGRRGTGGT
;
A
#
# COMPACT_ATOMS: atom_id res chain seq x y z
N THR A 1 17.10 -21.93 -25.71
CA THR A 1 15.65 -21.70 -25.91
C THR A 1 14.94 -21.14 -24.66
N THR A 2 15.59 -20.34 -23.79
CA THR A 2 15.04 -19.94 -22.47
C THR A 2 14.74 -18.43 -22.31
N SER A 3 14.81 -17.62 -23.38
CA SER A 3 14.66 -16.15 -23.28
C SER A 3 13.20 -15.64 -23.18
N THR A 4 12.22 -16.38 -23.71
CA THR A 4 10.81 -15.90 -23.78
C THR A 4 10.03 -15.97 -22.46
N LEU A 5 10.60 -16.55 -21.40
CA LEU A 5 9.94 -16.75 -20.10
C LEU A 5 10.00 -15.54 -19.14
N ARG A 6 10.60 -14.41 -19.53
CA ARG A 6 10.64 -13.19 -18.68
C ARG A 6 9.58 -12.14 -19.01
N SER A 7 8.77 -12.36 -20.05
CA SER A 7 7.81 -11.33 -20.47
C SER A 7 6.62 -11.22 -19.51
N CYS A 8 6.23 -9.97 -19.25
CA CYS A 8 5.02 -9.63 -18.54
C CYS A 8 3.79 -9.99 -19.38
N PRO A 9 2.75 -10.64 -18.83
CA PRO A 9 1.58 -11.09 -19.59
C PRO A 9 0.66 -9.94 -20.04
N VAL A 10 0.91 -8.72 -19.56
CA VAL A 10 0.17 -7.52 -19.92
C VAL A 10 1.19 -6.48 -20.35
N TYR A 11 1.05 -5.89 -21.53
CA TYR A 11 1.92 -4.78 -21.91
C TYR A 11 1.53 -3.51 -21.15
N TYR A 12 2.51 -2.79 -20.61
CA TYR A 12 2.36 -1.42 -20.13
C TYR A 12 3.33 -0.53 -20.90
N LYS A 13 2.83 0.54 -21.53
CA LYS A 13 3.71 1.57 -22.06
C LYS A 13 4.26 2.34 -20.88
N ARG A 14 5.57 2.29 -20.61
CA ARG A 14 6.17 3.13 -19.57
C ARG A 14 5.83 4.60 -19.88
N GLN A 15 5.39 5.32 -18.86
CA GLN A 15 5.04 6.72 -19.00
C GLN A 15 6.31 7.56 -18.86
N GLU A 16 6.54 8.45 -19.83
CA GLU A 16 7.60 9.45 -19.70
C GLU A 16 7.30 10.42 -18.55
N LEU A 17 8.36 10.88 -17.89
CA LEU A 17 8.25 11.72 -16.70
C LEU A 17 7.57 13.06 -17.03
N GLU A 18 7.86 13.61 -18.21
CA GLU A 18 7.32 14.86 -18.74
C GLU A 18 5.79 14.79 -18.80
N HIS A 19 5.24 13.71 -19.36
CA HIS A 19 3.79 13.54 -19.41
C HIS A 19 3.17 13.49 -18.00
N ILE A 20 3.84 12.84 -17.05
CA ILE A 20 3.39 12.80 -15.65
C ILE A 20 3.44 14.20 -15.05
N GLN A 21 4.50 14.97 -15.34
CA GLN A 21 4.64 16.36 -14.90
C GLN A 21 3.51 17.25 -15.44
N ASP A 22 3.10 17.02 -16.70
CA ASP A 22 2.00 17.69 -17.40
C ASP A 22 0.60 17.27 -16.90
N GLY A 23 0.52 16.44 -15.87
CA GLY A 23 -0.73 16.09 -15.20
C GLY A 23 -1.28 14.71 -15.55
N ARG A 24 -0.53 13.89 -16.30
CA ARG A 24 -0.85 12.47 -16.47
C ARG A 24 -0.69 11.73 -15.14
N ASP A 25 -1.61 10.82 -14.87
CA ASP A 25 -1.58 10.06 -13.62
C ASP A 25 -0.64 8.85 -13.75
N PRO A 26 0.29 8.65 -12.81
CA PRO A 26 1.07 7.43 -12.74
C PRO A 26 0.19 6.18 -12.66
N TYR A 27 0.61 5.06 -13.22
CA TYR A 27 -0.10 3.78 -13.04
C TYR A 27 -0.30 3.42 -11.58
N LEU A 28 0.72 3.69 -10.76
CA LEU A 28 0.67 3.50 -9.32
C LEU A 28 -0.47 4.27 -8.64
N PHE A 29 -0.91 5.38 -9.22
CA PHE A 29 -1.99 6.25 -8.73
C PHE A 29 -3.26 6.18 -9.60
N GLY A 30 -3.45 5.06 -10.31
CA GLY A 30 -4.68 4.80 -11.07
C GLY A 30 -4.68 5.29 -12.52
N GLY A 31 -3.53 5.70 -13.06
CA GLY A 31 -3.39 6.09 -14.47
C GLY A 31 -3.92 5.06 -15.47
N ILE A 32 -3.96 3.79 -15.08
CA ILE A 32 -4.49 2.70 -15.91
C ILE A 32 -5.97 2.87 -16.27
N TYR A 33 -6.75 3.52 -15.41
CA TYR A 33 -8.17 3.80 -15.63
C TYR A 33 -8.40 4.92 -16.65
N LYS A 34 -7.43 5.82 -16.82
CA LYS A 34 -7.57 7.02 -17.66
C LYS A 34 -7.03 6.84 -19.07
N GLU A 35 -6.02 6.00 -19.24
CA GLU A 35 -5.18 6.06 -20.45
C GLU A 35 -5.41 4.97 -21.47
N ARG A 36 -6.04 3.86 -21.07
CA ARG A 36 -6.23 2.73 -21.97
C ARG A 36 -7.50 1.95 -21.66
N PRO A 37 -7.95 1.12 -22.62
CA PRO A 37 -8.97 0.12 -22.36
C PRO A 37 -8.43 -0.94 -21.40
N CYS A 38 -8.52 -0.70 -20.10
CA CYS A 38 -8.26 -1.70 -19.08
C CYS A 38 -9.50 -2.60 -18.97
N LEU A 39 -9.37 -3.87 -19.39
CA LEU A 39 -10.48 -4.83 -19.38
C LEU A 39 -11.08 -4.99 -17.98
N ASN A 40 -10.22 -5.28 -17.00
CA ASN A 40 -10.68 -5.49 -15.62
C ASN A 40 -11.25 -4.21 -14.97
N CYS A 41 -10.80 -3.04 -15.38
CA CYS A 41 -11.31 -1.75 -14.89
C CYS A 41 -12.74 -1.43 -15.37
N ARG A 42 -13.28 -2.21 -16.31
CA ARG A 42 -14.63 -2.05 -16.88
C ARG A 42 -15.56 -3.21 -16.54
N ARG A 43 -15.07 -4.22 -15.80
CA ARG A 43 -15.88 -5.39 -15.41
C ARG A 43 -16.89 -5.07 -14.32
N GLY A 44 -16.81 -3.89 -13.69
CA GLY A 44 -17.65 -3.56 -12.55
C GLY A 44 -17.27 -4.34 -11.31
N GLY A 45 -18.19 -4.45 -10.35
CA GLY A 45 -17.89 -5.01 -9.03
C GLY A 45 -17.09 -4.07 -8.14
N LEU A 46 -16.78 -4.53 -6.93
CA LEU A 46 -16.16 -3.74 -5.88
C LEU A 46 -14.77 -3.21 -6.28
N TRP A 47 -13.86 -4.12 -6.65
CA TRP A 47 -12.46 -3.77 -6.94
C TRP A 47 -12.30 -2.86 -8.15
N SER A 48 -13.06 -3.09 -9.22
CA SER A 48 -13.04 -2.22 -10.40
C SER A 48 -13.39 -0.78 -10.04
N LYS A 49 -14.40 -0.58 -9.18
CA LYS A 49 -14.86 0.75 -8.74
C LYS A 49 -13.90 1.36 -7.71
N PHE A 50 -13.51 0.60 -6.69
CA PHE A 50 -12.61 1.07 -5.63
C PHE A 50 -11.26 1.54 -6.20
N CYS A 51 -10.67 0.75 -7.09
CA CYS A 51 -9.38 1.06 -7.70
C CYS A 51 -9.45 2.17 -8.77
N SER A 52 -10.66 2.65 -9.12
CA SER A 52 -10.84 3.87 -9.93
C SER A 52 -10.63 5.16 -9.15
N PHE A 53 -10.41 5.06 -7.83
CA PHE A 53 -10.04 6.16 -6.94
C PHE A 53 -11.00 7.35 -6.99
N GLY A 54 -12.30 7.07 -6.88
CA GLY A 54 -13.34 8.09 -6.82
C GLY A 54 -13.86 8.53 -8.19
N THR A 55 -13.30 8.02 -9.29
CA THR A 55 -13.90 8.20 -10.62
C THR A 55 -15.29 7.54 -10.68
N GLN A 56 -15.46 6.42 -9.98
CA GLN A 56 -16.75 5.74 -9.81
C GLN A 56 -16.93 5.39 -8.33
N PRO A 57 -18.05 5.79 -7.69
CA PRO A 57 -18.33 5.35 -6.34
C PRO A 57 -18.57 3.85 -6.32
N THR A 58 -18.06 3.17 -5.29
CA THR A 58 -18.38 1.75 -5.05
C THR A 58 -19.87 1.57 -4.76
N GLY A 59 -20.51 2.60 -4.19
CA GLY A 59 -21.87 2.53 -3.64
C GLY A 59 -21.89 1.96 -2.22
N GLN A 60 -20.71 1.78 -1.61
CA GLN A 60 -20.54 1.30 -0.25
C GLN A 60 -19.80 2.38 0.56
N PRO A 61 -20.48 3.05 1.51
CA PRO A 61 -19.89 4.14 2.27
C PRO A 61 -18.56 3.78 2.93
N HIS A 62 -18.41 2.56 3.43
CA HIS A 62 -17.17 2.12 4.07
C HIS A 62 -15.96 2.14 3.12
N TRP A 63 -16.14 1.83 1.84
CA TRP A 63 -15.06 1.84 0.86
C TRP A 63 -14.84 3.23 0.27
N ASP A 64 -15.94 3.94 -0.01
CA ASP A 64 -15.89 5.29 -0.58
C ASP A 64 -15.22 6.28 0.38
N GLN A 65 -15.38 6.11 1.70
CA GLN A 65 -14.70 6.91 2.72
C GLN A 65 -13.17 6.73 2.77
N GLN A 66 -12.66 5.62 2.21
CA GLN A 66 -11.22 5.35 2.15
C GLN A 66 -10.56 6.04 0.97
N ILE A 67 -11.31 6.58 0.01
CA ILE A 67 -10.76 7.26 -1.15
C ILE A 67 -10.27 8.66 -0.77
N CYS A 68 -9.08 9.03 -1.26
CA CYS A 68 -8.54 10.37 -1.04
C CYS A 68 -9.39 11.43 -1.74
N SER A 69 -9.53 12.59 -1.12
CA SER A 69 -10.04 13.76 -1.84
C SER A 69 -9.10 14.17 -2.98
N ALA A 70 -9.62 14.97 -3.92
CA ALA A 70 -8.79 15.52 -5.00
C ALA A 70 -7.61 16.36 -4.45
N GLN A 71 -7.85 17.12 -3.38
CA GLN A 71 -6.81 17.91 -2.69
C GLN A 71 -5.72 17.00 -2.10
N GLN A 72 -6.11 15.94 -1.39
CA GLN A 72 -5.17 14.97 -0.82
C GLN A 72 -4.33 14.32 -1.92
N THR A 73 -4.98 13.89 -3.01
CA THR A 73 -4.30 13.26 -4.16
C THR A 73 -3.30 14.22 -4.82
N GLY A 74 -3.66 15.50 -4.97
CA GLY A 74 -2.76 16.52 -5.52
C GLY A 74 -1.53 16.75 -4.66
N PHE A 75 -1.71 16.86 -3.34
CA PHE A 75 -0.59 17.03 -2.40
C PHE A 75 0.30 15.79 -2.31
N VAL A 76 -0.28 14.58 -2.34
CA VAL A 76 0.48 13.33 -2.41
C VAL A 76 1.37 13.38 -3.66
N LYS A 77 0.81 13.62 -4.85
CA LYS A 77 1.59 13.65 -6.10
C LYS A 77 2.73 14.66 -6.08
N SER A 78 2.49 15.88 -5.57
CA SER A 78 3.53 16.90 -5.48
C SER A 78 4.64 16.51 -4.49
N THR A 79 4.25 15.97 -3.34
CA THR A 79 5.18 15.51 -2.30
C THR A 79 6.07 14.38 -2.81
N LEU A 80 5.52 13.47 -3.60
CA LEU A 80 6.22 12.32 -4.13
C LEU A 80 7.23 12.66 -5.21
N ARG A 81 6.87 13.58 -6.12
CA ARG A 81 7.78 14.11 -7.13
C ARG A 81 9.08 14.62 -6.50
N LEU A 82 8.99 15.20 -5.31
CA LEU A 82 10.13 15.79 -4.61
C LEU A 82 10.99 14.77 -3.84
N LYS A 83 10.45 13.59 -3.48
CA LYS A 83 11.03 12.79 -2.37
C LYS A 83 11.50 11.39 -2.71
N GLN A 84 10.85 10.70 -3.65
CA GLN A 84 11.11 9.26 -3.92
C GLN A 84 11.79 8.98 -5.25
N GLY A 85 12.17 10.05 -5.97
CA GLY A 85 12.74 9.99 -7.30
C GLY A 85 11.69 9.80 -8.40
N PRO A 86 12.06 10.09 -9.65
CA PRO A 86 11.15 9.97 -10.79
C PRO A 86 10.79 8.51 -11.11
N GLU A 87 11.64 7.53 -10.76
CA GLU A 87 11.41 6.12 -11.14
C GLU A 87 10.12 5.55 -10.54
N MET A 88 9.75 5.99 -9.33
CA MET A 88 8.50 5.56 -8.69
C MET A 88 7.27 5.94 -9.54
N LEU A 89 7.30 7.13 -10.15
CA LEU A 89 6.19 7.63 -10.96
C LEU A 89 6.08 6.85 -12.27
N GLN A 90 7.18 6.28 -12.75
CA GLN A 90 7.23 5.45 -13.94
C GLN A 90 6.99 3.98 -13.67
N LEU A 91 6.74 3.58 -12.41
CA LEU A 91 6.53 2.20 -12.02
C LEU A 91 5.30 1.62 -12.72
N THR A 92 5.49 0.48 -13.39
CA THR A 92 4.44 -0.30 -14.03
C THR A 92 4.23 -1.63 -13.29
N PRO A 93 3.05 -2.25 -13.38
CA PRO A 93 2.82 -3.59 -12.84
C PRO A 93 3.81 -4.65 -13.34
N CYS A 94 4.34 -4.47 -14.55
CA CYS A 94 5.37 -5.34 -15.12
C CYS A 94 6.74 -5.24 -14.47
N ASP A 95 7.02 -4.17 -13.73
CA ASP A 95 8.27 -4.05 -12.97
C ASP A 95 8.24 -4.95 -11.73
N LEU A 96 7.05 -5.21 -11.18
CA LEU A 96 6.86 -6.09 -10.02
C LEU A 96 6.63 -7.55 -10.45
N TRP A 97 6.03 -7.78 -11.61
CA TRP A 97 5.62 -9.11 -12.08
C TRP A 97 6.73 -10.19 -12.10
N PRO A 98 7.98 -9.91 -12.54
CA PRO A 98 9.05 -10.90 -12.56
C PRO A 98 9.32 -11.53 -11.19
N HIS A 99 9.13 -10.76 -10.12
CA HIS A 99 9.29 -11.24 -8.74
C HIS A 99 8.12 -12.12 -8.29
N LEU A 100 6.90 -11.83 -8.77
CA LEU A 100 5.68 -12.47 -8.28
C LEU A 100 5.28 -13.70 -9.09
N ARG A 101 5.60 -13.75 -10.39
CA ARG A 101 5.10 -14.77 -11.31
C ARG A 101 5.27 -16.19 -10.76
N GLY A 102 4.17 -16.93 -10.68
CA GLY A 102 4.18 -18.32 -10.21
C GLY A 102 4.36 -18.47 -8.70
N ARG A 103 4.31 -17.39 -7.92
CA ARG A 103 4.42 -17.35 -6.45
C ARG A 103 3.11 -16.89 -5.80
N THR A 104 2.98 -17.13 -4.50
CA THR A 104 2.02 -16.41 -3.67
C THR A 104 2.75 -15.26 -2.98
N LEU A 105 2.22 -14.05 -3.09
CA LEU A 105 2.60 -12.95 -2.21
C LEU A 105 1.61 -12.92 -1.03
N TRP A 106 2.09 -13.27 0.15
CA TRP A 106 1.35 -13.22 1.41
C TRP A 106 1.56 -11.87 2.07
N VAL A 107 0.47 -11.13 2.32
CA VAL A 107 0.47 -9.91 3.11
C VAL A 107 -0.20 -10.21 4.45
N ILE A 108 0.59 -10.42 5.49
CA ILE A 108 0.11 -10.90 6.79
C ILE A 108 0.23 -9.78 7.80
N GLY A 109 -0.85 -9.45 8.50
CA GLY A 109 -0.75 -8.42 9.52
C GLY A 109 -2.03 -7.74 9.94
N ASP A 110 -1.88 -6.60 10.59
CA ASP A 110 -2.99 -5.75 11.00
C ASP A 110 -3.64 -5.00 9.82
N SER A 111 -4.47 -4.00 10.13
CA SER A 111 -5.21 -3.22 9.16
C SER A 111 -4.34 -2.33 8.25
N MET A 112 -3.08 -2.05 8.61
CA MET A 112 -2.12 -1.37 7.73
C MET A 112 -1.53 -2.31 6.70
N ALA A 113 -1.30 -3.58 7.06
CA ALA A 113 -0.95 -4.63 6.08
C ALA A 113 -2.10 -4.82 5.07
N LYS A 114 -3.36 -4.78 5.54
CA LYS A 114 -4.54 -4.80 4.67
C LYS A 114 -4.56 -3.63 3.68
N ASP A 115 -4.07 -2.45 4.09
CA ASP A 115 -3.96 -1.31 3.19
C ASP A 115 -2.88 -1.53 2.10
N LEU A 116 -1.74 -2.16 2.42
CA LEU A 116 -0.78 -2.62 1.39
C LEU A 116 -1.42 -3.64 0.42
N TYR A 117 -2.14 -4.63 0.95
CA TYR A 117 -2.84 -5.63 0.12
C TYR A 117 -3.82 -4.97 -0.85
N ARG A 118 -4.62 -4.00 -0.39
CA ARG A 118 -5.53 -3.21 -1.23
C ARG A 118 -4.80 -2.42 -2.30
N ALA A 119 -3.69 -1.77 -1.95
CA ALA A 119 -2.86 -1.04 -2.91
C ALA A 119 -2.29 -1.95 -3.99
N LEU A 120 -1.78 -3.13 -3.60
CA LEU A 120 -1.31 -4.16 -4.53
C LEU A 120 -2.42 -4.69 -5.43
N ARG A 121 -3.62 -4.91 -4.89
CA ARG A 121 -4.78 -5.33 -5.71
C ARG A 121 -5.13 -4.28 -6.76
N CYS A 122 -5.13 -3.00 -6.41
CA CYS A 122 -5.39 -1.94 -7.37
C CYS A 122 -4.26 -1.79 -8.40
N PHE A 123 -3.00 -1.93 -7.98
CA PHE A 123 -1.87 -1.82 -8.90
C PHE A 123 -1.82 -2.99 -9.89
N LEU A 124 -2.11 -4.21 -9.43
CA LEU A 124 -2.09 -5.44 -10.24
C LEU A 124 -3.48 -5.78 -10.83
N ILE A 125 -4.38 -4.80 -10.97
CA ILE A 125 -5.80 -5.05 -11.27
C ILE A 125 -6.01 -5.84 -12.58
N GLU A 126 -5.17 -5.65 -13.61
CA GLU A 126 -5.30 -6.35 -14.89
C GLU A 126 -4.80 -7.80 -14.87
N PHE A 127 -4.05 -8.19 -13.84
CA PHE A 127 -3.53 -9.55 -13.68
C PHE A 127 -4.55 -10.46 -13.01
N GLN A 128 -5.57 -9.88 -12.37
CA GLN A 128 -6.54 -10.57 -11.53
C GLN A 128 -7.77 -11.07 -12.30
N ASP A 129 -8.54 -11.97 -11.69
CA ASP A 129 -9.90 -12.30 -12.14
C ASP A 129 -10.99 -11.47 -11.45
N LEU A 130 -10.60 -10.58 -10.52
CA LEU A 130 -11.43 -9.69 -9.70
C LEU A 130 -12.31 -10.37 -8.65
N HIS A 131 -12.15 -11.68 -8.46
CA HIS A 131 -12.83 -12.38 -7.37
C HIS A 131 -11.92 -12.44 -6.13
N THR A 132 -12.54 -12.80 -5.01
CA THR A 132 -11.85 -13.12 -3.76
C THR A 132 -12.11 -14.58 -3.42
N TYR A 133 -11.09 -15.29 -2.97
CA TYR A 133 -11.11 -16.72 -2.70
C TYR A 133 -10.56 -16.99 -1.30
N TYR A 134 -10.95 -18.08 -0.65
CA TYR A 134 -10.15 -18.61 0.44
C TYR A 134 -8.75 -19.01 -0.05
N ALA A 135 -7.76 -18.97 0.83
CA ALA A 135 -6.38 -19.24 0.46
C ALA A 135 -6.06 -20.72 0.15
N SER A 136 -6.92 -21.64 0.61
CA SER A 136 -6.82 -23.08 0.36
C SER A 136 -8.18 -23.77 0.45
N ASN A 137 -8.27 -24.98 -0.10
CA ASN A 137 -9.38 -25.93 0.09
C ASN A 137 -9.24 -26.77 1.36
N ASN A 138 -8.12 -26.66 2.06
CA ASN A 138 -7.94 -27.32 3.34
C ASN A 138 -8.85 -26.63 4.38
N TYR A 139 -10.06 -27.17 4.55
CA TYR A 139 -11.08 -26.63 5.48
C TYR A 139 -10.58 -26.53 6.91
N THR A 140 -9.75 -27.48 7.36
CA THR A 140 -9.14 -27.43 8.70
C THR A 140 -8.22 -26.22 8.82
N ALA A 141 -7.31 -26.02 7.86
CA ALA A 141 -6.39 -24.89 7.87
C ALA A 141 -7.12 -23.54 7.73
N MET A 142 -8.16 -23.46 6.87
CA MET A 142 -9.00 -22.26 6.76
C MET A 142 -9.76 -21.99 8.05
N GLY A 143 -10.35 -23.01 8.68
CA GLY A 143 -11.02 -22.87 9.98
C GLY A 143 -10.07 -22.40 11.08
N LEU A 144 -8.82 -22.87 11.12
CA LEU A 144 -7.82 -22.39 12.06
C LEU A 144 -7.47 -20.92 11.82
N LEU A 145 -7.24 -20.53 10.56
CA LEU A 145 -6.90 -19.16 10.20
C LEU A 145 -8.07 -18.19 10.42
N ASP A 146 -9.28 -18.53 10.02
CA ASP A 146 -10.48 -17.69 10.20
C ASP A 146 -10.77 -17.39 11.67
N ASN A 147 -10.50 -18.35 12.56
CA ASN A 147 -10.74 -18.25 13.99
C ASN A 147 -9.68 -17.45 14.75
N ILE A 148 -8.65 -16.93 14.08
CA ILE A 148 -7.66 -16.04 14.71
C ILE A 148 -8.37 -14.78 15.23
N PRO A 149 -8.01 -14.28 16.43
CA PRO A 149 -8.53 -13.04 16.98
C PRO A 149 -8.48 -11.88 15.98
N GLY A 150 -9.64 -11.27 15.73
CA GLY A 150 -9.80 -10.19 14.74
C GLY A 150 -10.37 -10.62 13.39
N GLN A 151 -10.72 -11.91 13.20
CA GLN A 151 -11.12 -12.52 11.93
C GLN A 151 -9.93 -12.64 10.98
N GLY A 152 -9.35 -13.84 10.87
CA GLY A 152 -8.10 -14.01 10.12
C GLY A 152 -8.18 -13.69 8.62
N GLN A 153 -9.36 -13.68 8.01
CA GLN A 153 -9.58 -13.28 6.61
C GLN A 153 -8.52 -13.86 5.63
N PRO A 154 -8.29 -15.19 5.60
CA PRO A 154 -7.27 -15.83 4.78
C PRO A 154 -7.69 -15.85 3.31
N TRP A 155 -7.67 -14.69 2.69
CA TRP A 155 -8.27 -14.42 1.40
C TRP A 155 -7.22 -14.17 0.33
N CYS A 156 -7.50 -14.58 -0.91
CA CYS A 156 -6.62 -14.42 -2.06
C CYS A 156 -7.34 -13.82 -3.26
N ALA A 157 -6.60 -13.04 -4.03
CA ALA A 157 -6.92 -12.74 -5.43
C ALA A 157 -6.08 -13.67 -6.32
N HIS A 158 -6.74 -14.37 -7.24
CA HIS A 158 -6.06 -15.22 -8.21
C HIS A 158 -5.61 -14.38 -9.42
N MET A 159 -4.40 -14.67 -9.90
CA MET A 159 -3.77 -13.98 -11.02
C MET A 159 -3.24 -14.97 -12.06
N MET A 160 -2.77 -14.44 -13.19
CA MET A 160 -2.18 -15.23 -14.27
C MET A 160 -0.97 -16.07 -13.80
N HIS A 161 -0.67 -17.15 -14.54
CA HIS A 161 0.48 -18.03 -14.27
C HIS A 161 0.51 -18.62 -12.85
N ASP A 162 -0.65 -19.06 -12.34
CA ASP A 162 -0.82 -19.60 -10.98
C ASP A 162 -0.34 -18.65 -9.87
N THR A 163 -0.26 -17.35 -10.14
CA THR A 163 0.18 -16.34 -9.17
C THR A 163 -0.98 -15.98 -8.25
N ARG A 164 -0.70 -15.74 -6.97
CA ARG A 164 -1.72 -15.33 -5.99
C ARG A 164 -1.24 -14.13 -5.19
N LEU A 165 -2.15 -13.24 -4.86
CA LEU A 165 -1.96 -12.19 -3.86
C LEU A 165 -2.91 -12.49 -2.72
N CYS A 166 -2.37 -12.86 -1.57
CA CYS A 166 -3.13 -13.31 -0.41
C CYS A 166 -2.93 -12.37 0.77
N GLN A 167 -3.93 -12.27 1.62
CA GLN A 167 -3.84 -11.61 2.92
C GLN A 167 -4.25 -12.55 4.04
N ILE A 168 -3.70 -12.30 5.22
CA ILE A 168 -4.21 -12.84 6.49
C ILE A 168 -4.17 -11.72 7.51
N HIS A 169 -5.30 -11.43 8.12
CA HIS A 169 -5.42 -10.46 9.18
C HIS A 169 -4.98 -11.06 10.52
N ALA A 170 -3.84 -10.61 11.02
CA ALA A 170 -3.30 -10.99 12.32
C ALA A 170 -2.79 -9.73 12.99
N VAL A 171 -3.55 -9.23 13.97
CA VAL A 171 -3.33 -7.89 14.53
C VAL A 171 -2.07 -7.77 15.39
N GLN A 172 -1.56 -8.86 15.92
CA GLN A 172 -0.48 -8.87 16.92
C GLN A 172 0.56 -9.94 16.61
N GLY A 173 1.81 -9.69 17.00
CA GLY A 173 2.95 -10.56 16.71
C GLY A 173 2.84 -11.97 17.28
N HIS A 174 2.23 -12.14 18.45
CA HIS A 174 2.04 -13.48 19.05
C HIS A 174 1.08 -14.35 18.22
N LEU A 175 0.15 -13.76 17.46
CA LEU A 175 -0.75 -14.49 16.56
C LEU A 175 -0.02 -15.07 15.34
N LEU A 176 1.21 -14.61 15.05
CA LEU A 176 1.94 -15.04 13.87
C LEU A 176 2.66 -16.38 14.08
N ALA A 177 3.48 -16.52 15.13
CA ALA A 177 4.32 -17.73 15.30
C ALA A 177 3.96 -18.62 16.48
N GLY A 178 3.28 -18.09 17.51
CA GLY A 178 3.00 -18.84 18.72
C GLY A 178 1.58 -19.43 18.73
N PRO A 179 1.31 -20.40 19.61
CA PRO A 179 -0.06 -20.67 19.99
C PRO A 179 -0.66 -19.40 20.60
N TRP A 180 -1.90 -19.09 20.23
CA TRP A 180 -2.63 -17.97 20.81
C TRP A 180 -3.73 -18.47 21.74
N GLN A 181 -4.09 -17.67 22.73
CA GLN A 181 -5.18 -17.95 23.65
C GLN A 181 -6.00 -16.68 23.89
N GLN A 182 -7.32 -16.77 23.70
CA GLN A 182 -8.26 -15.69 24.01
C GLN A 182 -9.49 -16.28 24.70
N GLY A 183 -9.55 -16.13 26.03
CA GLY A 183 -10.55 -16.80 26.86
C GLY A 183 -10.42 -18.32 26.75
N ASN A 184 -11.51 -18.99 26.40
CA ASN A 184 -11.56 -20.45 26.22
C ASN A 184 -11.17 -20.92 24.82
N ARG A 185 -10.75 -20.01 23.93
CA ARG A 185 -10.29 -20.35 22.58
C ARG A 185 -8.77 -20.35 22.54
N SER A 186 -8.19 -21.35 21.89
CA SER A 186 -6.78 -21.37 21.56
C SER A 186 -6.58 -21.97 20.17
N GLY A 187 -5.44 -21.69 19.56
CA GLY A 187 -5.08 -22.21 18.26
C GLY A 187 -3.61 -21.98 17.92
N PRO A 188 -3.12 -22.61 16.84
CA PRO A 188 -1.80 -22.32 16.31
C PRO A 188 -1.75 -20.91 15.72
N GLY A 189 -0.54 -20.35 15.63
CA GLY A 189 -0.30 -19.09 14.94
C GLY A 189 -0.46 -19.21 13.42
N VAL A 190 -0.55 -18.07 12.73
CA VAL A 190 -0.71 -17.99 11.27
C VAL A 190 0.37 -18.80 10.54
N LEU A 191 1.63 -18.58 10.92
CA LEU A 191 2.78 -19.08 10.19
C LEU A 191 2.82 -20.60 10.25
N PRO A 192 2.83 -21.28 11.42
CA PRO A 192 2.75 -22.74 11.48
C PRO A 192 1.69 -23.34 10.54
N VAL A 193 0.46 -22.81 10.56
CA VAL A 193 -0.62 -23.28 9.68
C VAL A 193 -0.28 -23.09 8.20
N LEU A 194 0.29 -21.94 7.82
CA LEU A 194 0.74 -21.70 6.46
C LEU A 194 1.86 -22.66 6.05
N LEU A 195 2.90 -22.81 6.89
CA LEU A 195 4.09 -23.59 6.55
C LEU A 195 3.76 -25.07 6.37
N GLU A 196 2.87 -25.60 7.22
CA GLU A 196 2.53 -27.02 7.22
C GLU A 196 1.53 -27.39 6.13
N SER A 197 0.62 -26.48 5.78
CA SER A 197 -0.58 -26.85 5.02
C SER A 197 -0.82 -26.11 3.71
N ILE A 198 -0.27 -24.90 3.51
CA ILE A 198 -0.76 -24.00 2.44
C ILE A 198 0.35 -23.35 1.62
N ALA A 199 1.33 -22.74 2.29
CA ALA A 199 2.37 -21.95 1.64
C ALA A 199 3.40 -22.84 0.94
N ARG A 200 3.98 -22.31 -0.14
CA ARG A 200 5.07 -22.96 -0.85
C ARG A 200 6.43 -22.41 -0.43
N PRO A 201 7.49 -23.23 -0.56
CA PRO A 201 8.88 -22.82 -0.34
C PRO A 201 9.30 -21.51 -1.05
N ASP A 202 8.75 -21.26 -2.23
CA ASP A 202 9.07 -20.10 -3.07
C ASP A 202 8.07 -18.94 -2.92
N ASP A 203 7.08 -19.03 -2.04
CA ASP A 203 6.19 -17.92 -1.76
C ASP A 203 6.94 -16.76 -1.07
N ILE A 204 6.40 -15.55 -1.18
CA ILE A 204 6.95 -14.31 -0.62
C ILE A 204 6.03 -13.86 0.52
N PHE A 205 6.61 -13.46 1.64
CA PHE A 205 5.87 -13.06 2.84
C PHE A 205 6.23 -11.62 3.21
N VAL A 206 5.22 -10.76 3.28
CA VAL A 206 5.31 -9.40 3.80
C VAL A 206 4.49 -9.33 5.08
N VAL A 207 5.17 -9.15 6.21
CA VAL A 207 4.58 -9.23 7.55
C VAL A 207 4.53 -7.85 8.22
N HIS A 208 3.43 -7.51 8.88
CA HIS A 208 3.27 -6.25 9.61
C HIS A 208 2.34 -6.38 10.83
N VAL A 209 2.83 -6.06 12.03
CA VAL A 209 2.02 -6.14 13.27
C VAL A 209 2.29 -4.95 14.20
N GLY A 210 2.41 -3.74 13.67
CA GLY A 210 2.79 -2.58 14.46
C GLY A 210 1.68 -1.92 15.26
N LEU A 211 0.50 -1.78 14.64
CA LEU A 211 -0.53 -0.81 15.07
C LEU A 211 -1.16 -1.17 16.43
N TRP A 212 -1.30 -2.47 16.70
CA TRP A 212 -1.98 -2.98 17.90
C TRP A 212 -1.04 -3.29 19.06
N HIS A 213 0.26 -3.07 18.89
CA HIS A 213 1.20 -3.20 19.99
C HIS A 213 1.22 -1.92 20.84
N ARG A 214 1.32 -2.13 22.16
CA ARG A 214 1.51 -1.06 23.15
C ARG A 214 2.98 -0.94 23.50
N ARG A 215 3.40 0.27 23.87
CA ARG A 215 4.78 0.54 24.32
C ARG A 215 5.22 -0.36 25.48
N SER A 216 4.29 -0.75 26.36
CA SER A 216 4.55 -1.64 27.50
C SER A 216 4.70 -3.12 27.15
N ARG A 217 4.47 -3.52 25.89
CA ARG A 217 4.61 -4.91 25.42
C ARG A 217 5.40 -4.95 24.12
N PRO A 218 6.71 -4.68 24.16
CA PRO A 218 7.58 -4.73 23.00
C PRO A 218 7.95 -6.18 22.64
N GLU A 219 7.08 -7.16 22.91
CA GLU A 219 7.22 -8.54 22.45
C GLU A 219 7.09 -8.57 20.93
N VAL A 220 8.10 -8.03 20.27
CA VAL A 220 8.41 -8.27 18.89
C VAL A 220 8.75 -9.75 18.85
N CYS A 221 8.00 -10.46 18.02
CA CYS A 221 8.26 -11.75 17.37
C CYS A 221 9.71 -12.30 17.44
N THR A 222 10.25 -12.56 18.63
CA THR A 222 11.70 -12.73 18.82
C THR A 222 12.12 -14.17 18.64
N ASN A 223 11.35 -15.17 19.07
CA ASN A 223 12.00 -16.47 19.33
C ASN A 223 11.91 -17.54 18.23
N ASN A 224 11.01 -17.47 17.24
CA ASN A 224 10.76 -18.61 16.31
C ASN A 224 10.63 -18.27 14.81
N PHE A 225 10.99 -17.07 14.37
CA PHE A 225 10.72 -16.64 12.98
C PHE A 225 11.90 -16.88 12.02
N ALA A 226 13.12 -16.89 12.53
CA ALA A 226 14.32 -16.93 11.72
C ALA A 226 14.70 -18.36 11.35
N GLY A 227 14.55 -18.71 10.08
CA GLY A 227 15.12 -19.95 9.50
C GLY A 227 14.19 -20.74 8.58
N SER A 228 12.88 -20.50 8.59
CA SER A 228 11.95 -21.38 7.86
C SER A 228 11.74 -20.99 6.40
N PHE A 229 12.00 -19.75 5.98
CA PHE A 229 11.76 -19.30 4.60
C PHE A 229 12.67 -18.13 4.20
N PRO A 230 13.23 -18.13 2.98
CA PRO A 230 14.19 -17.12 2.54
C PRO A 230 13.56 -15.82 2.03
N ASN A 231 12.25 -15.80 1.76
CA ASN A 231 11.58 -14.69 1.05
C ASN A 231 10.69 -13.86 1.99
N TRP A 232 11.24 -13.47 3.13
CA TRP A 232 10.50 -12.80 4.20
C TRP A 232 10.90 -11.36 4.29
N PHE A 233 9.89 -10.50 4.43
CA PHE A 233 10.07 -9.09 4.57
C PHE A 233 9.18 -8.58 5.70
N PHE A 234 9.74 -7.78 6.60
CA PHE A 234 8.96 -7.11 7.64
C PHE A 234 8.67 -5.67 7.21
N MET A 235 7.40 -5.31 7.05
CA MET A 235 7.03 -3.93 6.76
C MET A 235 7.12 -3.11 8.04
N GLU A 236 7.86 -2.00 8.01
CA GLU A 236 7.84 -1.05 9.11
C GLU A 236 6.41 -0.59 9.41
N THR A 237 6.18 -0.22 10.66
CA THR A 237 4.92 0.43 11.06
C THR A 237 4.89 1.82 10.47
N PRO A 238 3.94 2.16 9.58
CA PRO A 238 3.83 3.52 9.06
C PRO A 238 3.44 4.49 10.17
N LYS A 239 3.85 5.75 10.05
CA LYS A 239 3.66 6.75 11.09
C LYS A 239 2.18 7.06 11.31
N GLN A 240 1.76 7.19 12.57
CA GLN A 240 0.46 7.77 12.94
C GLN A 240 0.62 9.26 13.20
N HIS A 241 -0.49 10.02 13.17
CA HIS A 241 -0.43 11.49 13.34
C HIS A 241 -1.49 12.02 14.30
N PHE A 242 -1.66 11.38 15.45
CA PHE A 242 -2.57 11.85 16.50
C PHE A 242 -2.07 13.16 17.14
N ASP A 243 -2.97 13.81 17.90
CA ASP A 243 -2.63 14.94 18.75
C ASP A 243 -1.88 14.46 20.02
N SER A 244 -0.68 13.91 19.81
CA SER A 244 0.23 13.42 20.84
C SER A 244 1.67 13.90 20.54
N PRO A 245 2.58 13.89 21.52
CA PRO A 245 3.94 14.44 21.35
C PRO A 245 4.74 13.81 20.23
N ASP A 246 4.62 12.49 20.03
CA ASP A 246 5.27 11.79 18.94
C ASP A 246 4.33 11.51 17.76
N GLY A 247 3.02 11.72 17.90
CA GLY A 247 2.00 11.42 16.88
C GLY A 247 1.41 10.01 16.96
N ASP A 248 1.88 9.15 17.85
CA ASP A 248 1.34 7.80 18.03
C ASP A 248 0.04 7.81 18.86
N PHE A 249 -0.76 6.77 18.69
CA PHE A 249 -1.95 6.56 19.51
C PHE A 249 -1.57 5.95 20.87
N ASP A 250 -1.64 6.76 21.93
CA ASP A 250 -1.21 6.36 23.28
C ASP A 250 -2.32 5.76 24.16
N GLU A 251 -3.57 5.79 23.72
CA GLU A 251 -4.70 5.24 24.49
C GLU A 251 -4.87 3.73 24.29
N ALA A 252 -5.37 3.05 25.32
CA ALA A 252 -5.83 1.68 25.19
C ALA A 252 -7.02 1.62 24.23
N TRP A 253 -6.88 0.93 23.09
CA TRP A 253 -7.96 0.75 22.11
C TRP A 253 -9.30 0.26 22.70
N VAL A 254 -9.25 -0.50 23.80
CA VAL A 254 -10.47 -0.93 24.52
C VAL A 254 -10.97 0.23 25.37
N GLY A 255 -12.11 0.82 24.97
CA GLY A 255 -12.71 1.98 25.63
C GLY A 255 -12.19 3.34 25.13
N ALA A 256 -11.28 3.34 24.15
CA ALA A 256 -10.79 4.56 23.51
C ALA A 256 -11.90 5.35 22.83
N ARG A 257 -11.70 6.67 22.76
CA ARG A 257 -12.58 7.59 22.03
C ARG A 257 -12.68 7.19 20.57
N SER A 258 -13.90 7.06 20.07
CA SER A 258 -14.18 6.66 18.71
C SER A 258 -14.36 7.88 17.79
N GLY A 259 -13.26 8.54 17.39
CA GLY A 259 -13.26 9.65 16.44
C GLY A 259 -14.20 10.85 16.76
N PRO A 260 -14.29 11.83 15.84
CA PRO A 260 -13.26 12.17 14.88
C PRO A 260 -11.97 12.60 15.60
N PHE A 261 -10.82 12.21 15.05
CA PHE A 261 -9.52 12.60 15.57
C PHE A 261 -9.01 13.87 14.88
N ILE A 262 -8.10 14.58 15.54
CA ILE A 262 -7.34 15.68 14.94
C ILE A 262 -6.00 15.11 14.49
N CYS A 263 -5.78 15.06 13.18
CA CYS A 263 -4.48 14.66 12.64
C CYS A 263 -3.61 15.89 12.44
N GLN A 264 -2.37 15.85 12.91
CA GLN A 264 -1.46 16.98 12.84
C GLN A 264 -0.01 16.55 12.57
N PRO A 265 0.84 17.43 12.00
CA PRO A 265 2.25 17.11 11.85
C PRO A 265 2.90 16.90 13.21
N VAL A 266 3.89 16.00 13.27
CA VAL A 266 4.72 15.83 14.47
C VAL A 266 5.62 17.07 14.62
N PRO A 267 5.49 17.86 15.70
CA PRO A 267 6.26 19.09 15.86
C PRO A 267 7.77 18.84 15.84
N GLY A 268 8.53 19.69 15.14
CA GLY A 268 9.99 19.59 15.08
C GLY A 268 10.52 18.48 14.16
N VAL A 269 9.65 17.76 13.44
CA VAL A 269 10.06 16.75 12.46
C VAL A 269 9.90 17.30 11.04
N ALA A 270 10.93 17.15 10.23
CA ALA A 270 10.92 17.52 8.82
C ALA A 270 11.44 16.36 7.96
N LEU A 271 11.02 16.32 6.70
CA LEU A 271 11.62 15.40 5.72
C LEU A 271 12.63 16.15 4.87
N GLY A 272 13.84 15.60 4.76
CA GLY A 272 14.89 16.06 3.88
C GLY A 272 14.60 15.75 2.40
N PRO A 273 15.39 16.34 1.48
CA PRO A 273 15.20 16.19 0.03
C PRO A 273 15.45 14.75 -0.46
N ASN A 274 16.26 13.98 0.24
CA ASN A 274 16.53 12.56 -0.05
C ASN A 274 15.53 11.61 0.65
N GLY A 275 14.48 12.13 1.26
CA GLY A 275 13.52 11.34 2.03
C GLY A 275 13.98 10.94 3.45
N SER A 276 15.12 11.44 3.94
CA SER A 276 15.53 11.23 5.34
C SER A 276 14.67 12.04 6.30
N VAL A 277 14.41 11.53 7.49
CA VAL A 277 13.70 12.27 8.55
C VAL A 277 14.73 13.04 9.37
N ALA A 278 14.50 14.34 9.57
CA ALA A 278 15.35 15.21 10.38
C ALA A 278 14.59 15.71 11.61
N ALA A 279 15.29 15.78 12.74
CA ALA A 279 14.82 16.34 13.99
C ALA A 279 15.30 17.78 14.16
N GLN A 280 14.46 18.64 14.72
CA GLN A 280 14.90 19.85 15.39
C GLN A 280 15.77 19.46 16.60
N ALA A 281 16.93 20.11 16.74
CA ALA A 281 17.87 19.84 17.82
C ALA A 281 17.23 20.05 19.22
N GLY A 282 17.58 19.18 20.18
CA GLY A 282 17.22 19.31 21.59
C GLY A 282 15.89 18.66 22.03
N SER A 283 15.19 17.94 21.15
CA SER A 283 13.96 17.21 21.51
C SER A 283 14.14 15.70 21.46
N GLU A 284 14.07 15.05 22.62
CA GLU A 284 14.16 13.58 22.76
C GLU A 284 13.02 12.86 22.03
N GLN A 285 11.81 13.42 22.09
CA GLN A 285 10.63 12.86 21.42
C GLN A 285 10.81 12.88 19.89
N VAL A 286 11.36 13.98 19.37
CA VAL A 286 11.63 14.11 17.93
C VAL A 286 12.76 13.17 17.50
N ALA A 287 13.78 12.98 18.35
CA ALA A 287 14.81 11.98 18.12
C ALA A 287 14.22 10.56 18.04
N ALA A 288 13.29 10.20 18.93
CA ALA A 288 12.60 8.92 18.85
C ALA A 288 11.82 8.75 17.54
N VAL A 289 11.17 9.81 17.04
CA VAL A 289 10.46 9.80 15.76
C VAL A 289 11.41 9.62 14.59
N VAL A 290 12.58 10.26 14.59
CA VAL A 290 13.63 10.02 13.56
C VAL A 290 14.08 8.56 13.53
N HIS A 291 14.12 7.90 14.68
CA HIS A 291 14.50 6.49 14.80
C HIS A 291 13.35 5.49 14.61
N GLY A 292 12.20 5.92 14.07
CA GLY A 292 11.10 4.99 13.78
C GLY A 292 10.14 4.72 14.95
N THR A 293 10.19 5.56 15.98
CA THR A 293 9.61 5.33 17.32
C THR A 293 10.02 3.98 17.92
N TRP A 294 9.42 3.61 19.05
CA TRP A 294 9.76 2.35 19.72
C TRP A 294 9.43 1.11 18.89
N ARG A 295 8.44 1.19 17.97
CA ARG A 295 8.01 0.06 17.14
C ARG A 295 9.08 -0.31 16.12
N ASN A 296 9.49 0.62 15.27
CA ASN A 296 10.45 0.31 14.22
C ASN A 296 11.87 0.22 14.77
N ALA A 297 12.21 0.95 15.84
CA ALA A 297 13.48 0.75 16.53
C ALA A 297 13.67 -0.72 16.98
N ALA A 298 12.60 -1.36 17.49
CA ALA A 298 12.63 -2.77 17.86
C ALA A 298 12.69 -3.71 16.65
N VAL A 299 12.03 -3.36 15.54
CA VAL A 299 12.12 -4.11 14.27
C VAL A 299 13.56 -4.10 13.74
N HIS A 300 14.21 -2.94 13.66
CA HIS A 300 15.58 -2.85 13.20
C HIS A 300 16.57 -3.53 14.16
N SER A 301 16.38 -3.39 15.47
CA SER A 301 17.28 -4.02 16.45
C SER A 301 17.20 -5.54 16.42
N VAL A 302 16.00 -6.09 16.31
CA VAL A 302 15.76 -7.53 16.39
C VAL A 302 15.73 -8.14 14.98
N LEU A 303 14.72 -7.82 14.18
CA LEU A 303 14.46 -8.55 12.94
C LEU A 303 15.57 -8.30 11.90
N GLU A 304 15.97 -7.05 11.71
CA GLU A 304 17.02 -6.73 10.73
C GLU A 304 18.40 -7.09 11.24
N ARG A 305 18.84 -6.54 12.38
CA ARG A 305 20.23 -6.70 12.84
C ARG A 305 20.54 -8.06 13.44
N GLN A 306 19.61 -8.66 14.20
CA GLN A 306 19.86 -9.96 14.84
C GLN A 306 19.53 -11.13 13.92
N TYR A 307 18.46 -11.02 13.12
CA TYR A 307 17.98 -12.12 12.27
C TYR A 307 18.23 -11.94 10.77
N GLY A 308 18.77 -10.81 10.33
CA GLY A 308 19.03 -10.54 8.92
C GLY A 308 17.76 -10.47 8.06
N MET A 309 16.59 -10.24 8.68
CA MET A 309 15.32 -10.15 7.96
C MET A 309 15.25 -8.81 7.22
N PRO A 310 15.04 -8.83 5.89
CA PRO A 310 14.80 -7.60 5.13
C PRO A 310 13.61 -6.81 5.68
N VAL A 311 13.81 -5.52 5.89
CA VAL A 311 12.76 -4.58 6.31
C VAL A 311 12.29 -3.78 5.10
N LEU A 312 10.97 -3.58 4.94
CA LEU A 312 10.44 -2.62 3.97
C LEU A 312 10.40 -1.23 4.61
N PRO A 313 11.25 -0.28 4.16
CA PRO A 313 11.38 1.02 4.79
C PRO A 313 10.23 1.97 4.41
N VAL A 314 9.04 1.73 4.96
CA VAL A 314 7.84 2.53 4.65
C VAL A 314 7.64 3.71 5.61
N TYR A 315 8.25 3.68 6.80
CA TYR A 315 8.01 4.66 7.86
C TYR A 315 8.35 6.07 7.41
N ASN A 316 9.58 6.30 6.90
CA ASN A 316 10.04 7.63 6.52
C ASN A 316 9.13 8.31 5.49
N SER A 317 8.56 7.53 4.56
CA SER A 317 7.62 8.04 3.55
C SER A 317 6.31 8.57 4.14
N THR A 318 6.02 8.19 5.38
CA THR A 318 4.77 8.53 6.07
C THR A 318 4.93 9.55 7.20
N VAL A 319 6.15 9.89 7.62
CA VAL A 319 6.36 10.79 8.78
C VAL A 319 5.77 12.20 8.60
N THR A 320 5.69 12.69 7.36
CA THR A 320 5.08 14.00 7.06
C THR A 320 3.70 13.85 6.40
N ALA A 321 3.09 12.67 6.47
CA ALA A 321 1.89 12.32 5.70
C ALA A 321 0.58 12.49 6.51
N TRP A 322 0.57 13.36 7.51
CA TRP A 322 -0.60 13.61 8.37
C TRP A 322 -1.87 14.03 7.61
N GLU A 323 -1.72 14.68 6.44
CA GLU A 323 -2.85 15.06 5.58
C GLU A 323 -3.45 13.88 4.79
N TYR A 324 -2.80 12.71 4.78
CA TYR A 324 -3.15 11.60 3.87
C TYR A 324 -4.06 10.58 4.53
N HIS A 325 -4.41 10.80 5.79
CA HIS A 325 -5.32 9.89 6.47
C HIS A 325 -6.71 9.90 5.84
N ARG A 326 -7.37 8.76 5.92
CA ARG A 326 -8.73 8.58 5.42
C ARG A 326 -9.79 9.04 6.42
N ASN A 327 -11.02 9.09 5.94
CA ASN A 327 -12.17 9.13 6.81
C ASN A 327 -12.70 7.70 7.03
N ASN A 328 -13.45 7.52 8.10
CA ASN A 328 -14.27 6.34 8.34
C ASN A 328 -15.69 6.79 8.75
N SER A 329 -16.51 5.86 9.23
CA SER A 329 -17.89 6.15 9.65
C SER A 329 -18.00 7.11 10.84
N GLN A 330 -16.90 7.36 11.55
CA GLN A 330 -16.78 8.25 12.70
C GLN A 330 -16.03 9.55 12.38
N GLY A 331 -15.75 9.81 11.09
CA GLY A 331 -15.04 11.00 10.62
C GLY A 331 -13.57 10.73 10.35
N ARG A 332 -12.72 11.74 10.59
CA ARG A 332 -11.28 11.67 10.31
C ARG A 332 -10.60 10.70 11.28
N GLU A 333 -9.81 9.78 10.74
CA GLU A 333 -8.91 8.93 11.53
C GLU A 333 -7.44 9.30 11.29
N CYS A 334 -6.52 8.91 12.18
CA CYS A 334 -5.09 9.29 12.09
C CYS A 334 -4.13 8.10 12.10
N SER A 335 -4.63 6.89 11.84
CA SER A 335 -3.82 5.67 11.75
C SER A 335 -3.65 5.23 10.30
N HIS A 336 -4.75 5.11 9.57
CA HIS A 336 -4.74 4.59 8.21
C HIS A 336 -4.82 5.70 7.17
N TYR A 337 -4.46 5.32 5.95
CA TYR A 337 -4.27 6.23 4.84
C TYR A 337 -5.38 6.07 3.80
N CYS A 338 -5.67 7.15 3.08
CA CYS A 338 -6.64 7.14 1.99
C CYS A 338 -6.03 6.54 0.71
N PHE A 339 -6.87 6.23 -0.29
CA PHE A 339 -6.45 5.64 -1.56
C PHE A 339 -6.77 6.59 -2.72
N PRO A 340 -5.78 6.94 -3.57
CA PRO A 340 -4.38 6.56 -3.52
C PRO A 340 -3.55 7.54 -2.68
N SER A 341 -2.71 7.04 -1.77
CA SER A 341 -1.74 7.83 -1.00
C SER A 341 -0.52 7.01 -0.53
N ALA A 342 -0.20 7.00 0.76
CA ALA A 342 0.90 6.24 1.33
C ALA A 342 0.89 4.74 0.97
N PRO A 343 -0.26 4.03 0.90
CA PRO A 343 -0.28 2.61 0.54
C PRO A 343 0.33 2.31 -0.83
N GLN A 344 0.22 3.24 -1.78
CA GLN A 344 0.85 3.14 -3.09
C GLN A 344 2.38 3.26 -2.99
N LEU A 345 2.89 4.03 -2.05
CA LEU A 345 4.34 4.14 -1.80
C LEU A 345 4.90 2.83 -1.29
N TRP A 346 4.13 2.12 -0.48
CA TRP A 346 4.55 0.83 0.05
C TRP A 346 4.68 -0.22 -1.06
N VAL A 347 3.90 -0.13 -2.14
CA VAL A 347 4.07 -0.97 -3.34
C VAL A 347 5.42 -0.69 -4.01
N TRP A 348 5.81 0.58 -4.13
CA TRP A 348 7.13 0.95 -4.63
C TRP A 348 8.26 0.48 -3.73
N THR A 349 8.13 0.68 -2.42
CA THR A 349 9.10 0.21 -1.43
C THR A 349 9.24 -1.32 -1.49
N LEU A 350 8.14 -2.05 -1.66
CA LEU A 350 8.16 -3.50 -1.88
C LEU A 350 8.95 -3.86 -3.14
N LYS A 351 8.71 -3.19 -4.27
CA LYS A 351 9.48 -3.42 -5.50
C LYS A 351 10.98 -3.20 -5.26
N LYS A 352 11.38 -2.08 -4.65
CA LYS A 352 12.78 -1.80 -4.32
C LYS A 352 13.38 -2.88 -3.40
N SER A 353 12.61 -3.35 -2.43
CA SER A 353 13.04 -4.39 -1.49
C SER A 353 13.24 -5.74 -2.19
N LEU A 354 12.36 -6.09 -3.13
CA LEU A 354 12.47 -7.31 -3.95
C LEU A 354 13.62 -7.23 -4.96
N ASP A 355 13.92 -6.06 -5.51
CA ASP A 355 15.11 -5.88 -6.36
C ASP A 355 16.40 -6.07 -5.55
N ALA A 356 16.45 -5.53 -4.33
CA ALA A 356 17.60 -5.65 -3.44
C ALA A 356 17.74 -7.06 -2.84
N HIS A 357 16.63 -7.76 -2.63
CA HIS A 357 16.57 -9.11 -2.09
C HIS A 357 15.70 -9.99 -2.99
N PRO A 358 16.20 -10.38 -4.18
CA PRO A 358 15.43 -11.18 -5.13
C PRO A 358 14.91 -12.47 -4.48
N PRO A 359 13.62 -12.80 -4.65
CA PRO A 359 13.06 -14.01 -4.08
C PRO A 359 13.82 -15.25 -4.53
N GLN A 360 14.41 -15.97 -3.59
CA GLN A 360 15.12 -17.20 -3.86
C GLN A 360 14.10 -18.31 -4.14
N ALA A 361 14.37 -19.12 -5.16
CA ALA A 361 13.79 -20.45 -5.21
C ALA A 361 14.50 -21.26 -4.12
N LEU A 362 13.77 -21.81 -3.16
CA LEU A 362 14.40 -22.69 -2.17
C LEU A 362 15.15 -23.78 -2.94
N GLN A 363 16.48 -23.86 -2.73
CA GLN A 363 17.34 -24.87 -3.33
C GLN A 363 16.82 -26.23 -2.90
N GLN A 364 16.00 -26.84 -3.76
CA GLN A 364 15.40 -28.16 -3.63
C GLN A 364 15.26 -28.61 -2.18
N ALA A 365 14.32 -28.02 -1.42
CA ALA A 365 13.77 -28.73 -0.27
C ALA A 365 13.38 -30.11 -0.80
N ASN A 366 14.14 -31.13 -0.37
CA ASN A 366 14.29 -32.47 -0.95
C ASN A 366 13.33 -32.78 -2.10
N ALA A 367 13.86 -33.10 -3.29
CA ALA A 367 13.11 -33.41 -4.52
C ALA A 367 11.92 -34.42 -4.36
N THR A 368 11.78 -35.05 -3.20
CA THR A 368 10.61 -35.81 -2.73
C THR A 368 9.37 -35.00 -2.35
N GLN A 369 9.46 -33.70 -2.04
CA GLN A 369 8.29 -32.82 -2.03
C GLN A 369 7.86 -32.58 -3.50
N LYS A 370 7.21 -33.59 -4.10
CA LYS A 370 6.51 -33.49 -5.38
C LYS A 370 5.79 -32.14 -5.38
N LYS A 371 6.20 -31.27 -6.31
CA LYS A 371 5.68 -29.92 -6.51
C LYS A 371 4.15 -30.00 -6.48
N ARG A 372 3.54 -29.78 -5.30
CA ARG A 372 2.09 -29.86 -5.14
C ARG A 372 1.55 -28.81 -6.09
N LYS A 373 0.81 -29.25 -7.11
CA LYS A 373 0.14 -28.33 -8.02
C LYS A 373 -0.73 -27.45 -7.12
N ARG A 374 -0.61 -26.12 -7.24
CA ARG A 374 -1.53 -25.25 -6.52
C ARG A 374 -2.92 -25.62 -7.01
N ASP A 375 -3.84 -25.88 -6.08
CA ASP A 375 -5.25 -26.04 -6.40
C ASP A 375 -5.79 -24.67 -6.81
N SER A 376 -5.47 -24.23 -8.04
CA SER A 376 -6.01 -23.01 -8.62
C SER A 376 -7.50 -23.14 -8.92
N TRP A 377 -8.00 -24.38 -8.94
CA TRP A 377 -9.39 -24.74 -9.21
C TRP A 377 -9.94 -25.45 -7.99
N GLY A 378 -10.73 -24.74 -7.18
CA GLY A 378 -11.49 -25.34 -6.08
C GLY A 378 -11.65 -24.43 -4.86
N CYS A 379 -10.79 -23.42 -4.68
CA CYS A 379 -10.91 -22.49 -3.56
C CYS A 379 -12.30 -21.86 -3.56
N ALA A 380 -13.02 -21.99 -2.44
CA ALA A 380 -14.35 -21.42 -2.31
C ALA A 380 -14.27 -19.89 -2.46
N LYS A 381 -15.13 -19.35 -3.32
CA LYS A 381 -15.26 -17.90 -3.50
C LYS A 381 -15.77 -17.29 -2.21
N VAL A 382 -15.12 -16.23 -1.77
CA VAL A 382 -15.56 -15.42 -0.65
C VAL A 382 -15.99 -14.08 -1.22
N LEU A 383 -17.14 -13.61 -0.78
CA LEU A 383 -17.53 -12.22 -1.03
C LEU A 383 -16.91 -11.40 0.09
N ASP A 384 -16.09 -10.41 -0.24
CA ASP A 384 -15.70 -9.42 0.77
C ASP A 384 -17.00 -8.80 1.31
N ARG A 385 -16.95 -8.29 2.54
CA ARG A 385 -18.10 -7.68 3.19
C ARG A 385 -18.73 -6.69 2.21
N GLU A 386 -20.01 -6.90 1.94
CA GLU A 386 -20.85 -6.09 1.04
C GLU A 386 -20.58 -6.25 -0.47
N GLU A 387 -19.59 -7.02 -0.94
CA GLU A 387 -19.32 -7.23 -2.38
C GLU A 387 -20.57 -7.74 -3.14
N SER A 388 -21.44 -8.50 -2.45
CA SER A 388 -22.76 -8.91 -2.96
C SER A 388 -23.65 -7.75 -3.41
N ARG A 389 -23.50 -6.55 -2.84
CA ARG A 389 -24.30 -5.36 -3.15
C ARG A 389 -23.86 -4.63 -4.42
N VAL A 390 -22.62 -4.84 -4.87
CA VAL A 390 -22.03 -4.12 -6.02
C VAL A 390 -22.11 -4.96 -7.30
N GLY A 391 -22.54 -6.22 -7.16
CA GLY A 391 -22.59 -7.19 -8.24
C GLY A 391 -21.23 -7.86 -8.47
N LEU A 392 -21.27 -9.05 -9.06
CA LEU A 392 -20.08 -9.76 -9.48
C LEU A 392 -19.43 -9.05 -10.69
N PRO A 393 -18.10 -9.12 -10.84
CA PRO A 393 -17.44 -8.61 -12.03
C PRO A 393 -17.95 -9.35 -13.27
N LYS A 394 -18.35 -8.61 -14.31
CA LYS A 394 -18.72 -9.16 -15.63
C LYS A 394 -17.64 -10.13 -16.12
N PRO A 395 -17.95 -11.20 -16.86
CA PRO A 395 -16.92 -12.05 -17.45
C PRO A 395 -16.12 -11.25 -18.51
N LYS A 396 -14.87 -11.64 -18.77
CA LYS A 396 -13.98 -10.90 -19.68
C LYS A 396 -14.56 -10.75 -21.10
N HIS A 397 -15.21 -11.80 -21.63
CA HIS A 397 -15.79 -11.77 -22.98
C HIS A 397 -16.91 -10.71 -23.10
N ALA A 398 -17.80 -10.60 -22.10
CA ALA A 398 -18.86 -9.59 -22.12
C ALA A 398 -18.32 -8.15 -22.13
N VAL A 399 -17.20 -7.89 -21.43
CA VAL A 399 -16.57 -6.55 -21.46
C VAL A 399 -15.92 -6.26 -22.82
N VAL A 400 -15.42 -7.29 -23.49
CA VAL A 400 -14.85 -7.16 -24.85
C VAL A 400 -15.96 -6.84 -25.86
N GLU A 401 -17.13 -7.46 -25.72
CA GLU A 401 -18.33 -7.18 -26.54
C GLU A 401 -18.87 -5.77 -26.31
N ASP A 402 -18.89 -5.30 -25.05
CA ASP A 402 -19.32 -3.95 -24.68
C ASP A 402 -18.31 -2.84 -25.06
N MET A 403 -17.10 -3.19 -25.50
CA MET A 403 -16.04 -2.21 -25.76
C MET A 403 -16.25 -1.52 -27.11
N PRO A 404 -16.17 -0.18 -27.19
CA PRO A 404 -16.21 0.52 -28.48
C PRO A 404 -15.16 -0.04 -29.45
N ASN A 405 -15.50 -0.13 -30.74
CA ASN A 405 -14.63 -0.70 -31.78
C ASN A 405 -13.19 -0.14 -31.73
N ASN A 406 -13.03 1.17 -31.47
CA ASN A 406 -11.71 1.81 -31.35
C ASN A 406 -10.89 1.26 -30.17
N GLY A 407 -11.54 1.00 -29.02
CA GLY A 407 -10.89 0.38 -27.86
C GLY A 407 -10.48 -1.07 -28.13
N LEU A 408 -11.33 -1.82 -28.83
CA LEU A 408 -11.04 -3.20 -29.24
C LEU A 408 -9.86 -3.25 -30.24
N GLN A 409 -9.83 -2.34 -31.21
CA GLN A 409 -8.74 -2.23 -32.18
C GLN A 409 -7.42 -1.87 -31.49
N GLN A 410 -7.41 -0.94 -30.55
CA GLN A 410 -6.23 -0.59 -29.76
C GLN A 410 -5.72 -1.80 -28.95
N LEU A 411 -6.62 -2.54 -28.30
CA LEU A 411 -6.25 -3.74 -27.55
C LEU A 411 -5.67 -4.83 -28.47
N ARG A 412 -6.27 -5.08 -29.63
CA ARG A 412 -5.77 -6.03 -30.64
C ARG A 412 -4.42 -5.60 -31.20
N GLN A 413 -4.22 -4.31 -31.48
CA GLN A 413 -2.91 -3.79 -31.91
C GLN A 413 -1.84 -4.00 -30.83
N GLN A 414 -2.17 -3.77 -29.56
CA GLN A 414 -1.24 -4.01 -28.44
C GLN A 414 -0.89 -5.50 -28.29
N GLN A 415 -1.88 -6.40 -28.38
CA GLN A 415 -1.64 -7.84 -28.35
C GLN A 415 -0.73 -8.29 -29.51
N ARG A 416 -0.94 -7.76 -30.72
CA ARG A 416 -0.06 -8.03 -31.86
C ARG A 416 1.37 -7.54 -31.63
N ARG A 417 1.54 -6.35 -31.05
CA ARG A 417 2.88 -5.85 -30.68
C ARG A 417 3.57 -6.74 -29.65
N GLN A 418 2.84 -7.25 -28.65
CA GLN A 418 3.39 -8.21 -27.68
C GLN A 418 3.86 -9.50 -28.36
N GLN A 419 3.03 -10.04 -29.27
CA GLN A 419 3.37 -11.25 -30.01
C GLN A 419 4.58 -11.03 -30.92
N ALA A 420 4.63 -9.92 -31.68
CA ALA A 420 5.76 -9.58 -32.54
C ALA A 420 7.06 -9.36 -31.75
N SER A 421 7.00 -8.67 -30.60
CA SER A 421 8.18 -8.49 -29.74
C SER A 421 8.71 -9.80 -29.12
N SER A 422 7.94 -10.88 -29.18
CA SER A 422 8.35 -12.19 -28.65
C SER A 422 8.97 -13.11 -29.70
N THR A 423 8.91 -12.75 -31.00
CA THR A 423 9.40 -13.58 -32.11
C THR A 423 10.70 -13.09 -32.73
N ASP A 424 11.11 -11.83 -32.51
CA ASP A 424 12.17 -11.18 -33.31
C ASP A 424 13.49 -10.87 -32.55
N GLU A 425 14.02 -11.80 -31.74
CA GLU A 425 15.44 -11.75 -31.33
C GLU A 425 16.11 -13.12 -31.52
N PRO A 426 16.79 -13.28 -32.66
CA PRO A 426 18.25 -13.34 -32.63
C PRO A 426 18.90 -12.44 -33.72
N ASP A 427 20.13 -11.97 -33.45
CA ASP A 427 21.11 -11.43 -34.43
C ASP A 427 21.34 -9.92 -34.62
N GLN A 428 20.75 -9.00 -33.85
CA GLN A 428 21.09 -7.55 -33.96
C GLN A 428 22.09 -7.00 -32.92
N GLN A 429 23.04 -7.81 -32.44
CA GLN A 429 24.09 -7.32 -31.52
C GLN A 429 25.43 -6.92 -32.18
N GLN A 430 25.53 -6.77 -33.51
CA GLN A 430 26.82 -6.47 -34.16
C GLN A 430 26.97 -5.13 -34.90
N GLN A 431 25.98 -4.22 -34.90
CA GLN A 431 26.17 -2.92 -35.56
C GLN A 431 25.58 -1.77 -34.74
N GLN A 432 26.39 -1.19 -33.85
CA GLN A 432 26.32 0.25 -33.57
C GLN A 432 27.60 0.71 -32.84
N GLN A 433 28.63 1.00 -33.64
CA GLN A 433 29.68 1.94 -33.29
C GLN A 433 29.49 3.19 -34.16
N GLN A 434 29.70 4.35 -33.52
CA GLN A 434 29.88 5.70 -34.08
C GLN A 434 28.63 6.50 -34.44
N GLN A 435 28.24 7.41 -33.54
CA GLN A 435 27.86 8.79 -33.91
C GLN A 435 28.41 9.80 -32.87
N PRO A 436 28.83 11.00 -33.30
CA PRO A 436 29.45 12.02 -32.46
C PRO A 436 28.43 12.96 -31.80
N GLY A 437 28.88 13.62 -30.74
CA GLY A 437 28.07 14.35 -29.76
C GLY A 437 27.31 15.58 -30.26
N ILE A 438 26.19 15.82 -29.58
CA ILE A 438 25.39 17.05 -29.66
C ILE A 438 25.41 17.69 -28.28
N ASP A 439 25.87 18.93 -28.26
CA ASP A 439 25.91 19.85 -27.12
C ASP A 439 24.49 20.30 -26.74
N SER A 440 24.17 20.35 -25.45
CA SER A 440 22.84 20.74 -24.97
C SER A 440 22.90 21.63 -23.73
N SER A 441 23.08 22.94 -23.95
CA SER A 441 22.77 23.96 -22.95
C SER A 441 21.27 24.27 -22.97
N VAL A 442 20.50 23.66 -22.07
CA VAL A 442 19.10 24.03 -21.84
C VAL A 442 19.04 25.15 -20.80
N ARG A 443 18.78 26.38 -21.24
CA ARG A 443 18.45 27.51 -20.35
C ARG A 443 16.94 27.52 -20.11
N VAL A 444 16.54 27.38 -18.84
CA VAL A 444 15.14 27.59 -18.42
C VAL A 444 14.84 29.09 -18.37
N PRO A 445 13.71 29.58 -18.92
CA PRO A 445 13.39 31.01 -18.93
C PRO A 445 13.10 31.52 -17.51
N VAL A 446 13.86 32.52 -17.07
CA VAL A 446 13.74 33.22 -15.76
C VAL A 446 12.32 33.72 -15.47
N ALA A 447 11.51 33.99 -16.50
CA ALA A 447 10.11 34.42 -16.36
C ALA A 447 9.19 33.37 -15.70
N GLN A 448 9.49 32.08 -15.84
CA GLN A 448 8.65 31.01 -15.28
C GLN A 448 8.87 30.83 -13.77
N LEU A 449 10.07 31.14 -13.27
CA LEU A 449 10.41 31.13 -11.85
C LEU A 449 9.73 32.28 -11.07
N GLN A 450 9.62 33.47 -11.67
CA GLN A 450 8.97 34.62 -11.03
C GLN A 450 7.45 34.43 -10.87
N HIS A 451 6.80 33.79 -11.85
CA HIS A 451 5.37 33.47 -11.77
C HIS A 451 5.05 32.45 -10.66
N MET A 452 5.94 31.47 -10.45
CA MET A 452 5.81 30.48 -9.37
C MET A 452 6.00 31.10 -7.98
N GLN A 453 6.97 32.02 -7.82
CA GLN A 453 7.17 32.74 -6.56
C GLN A 453 5.95 33.60 -6.18
N GLY A 454 5.34 34.28 -7.15
CA GLY A 454 4.10 35.04 -6.91
C GLY A 454 2.91 34.17 -6.49
N ALA A 455 2.78 32.96 -7.03
CA ALA A 455 1.73 32.02 -6.65
C ALA A 455 1.93 31.47 -5.22
N LEU A 456 3.17 31.15 -4.85
CA LEU A 456 3.52 30.70 -3.49
C LEU A 456 3.27 31.78 -2.44
N GLN A 457 3.58 33.05 -2.76
CA GLN A 457 3.32 34.16 -1.84
C GLN A 457 1.82 34.39 -1.61
N ARG A 458 0.98 34.22 -2.64
CA ARG A 458 -0.49 34.32 -2.50
C ARG A 458 -1.05 33.21 -1.62
N LEU A 459 -0.60 31.97 -1.80
CA LEU A 459 -0.99 30.85 -0.94
C LEU A 459 -0.55 31.06 0.52
N HIS A 460 0.66 31.57 0.74
CA HIS A 460 1.15 31.89 2.08
C HIS A 460 0.26 32.93 2.78
N ASN A 461 -0.16 33.98 2.05
CA ASN A 461 -1.05 35.02 2.59
C ASN A 461 -2.47 34.50 2.88
N GLN A 462 -3.02 33.63 2.02
CA GLN A 462 -4.31 32.98 2.26
C GLN A 462 -4.30 32.11 3.53
N ASN A 463 -3.22 31.35 3.75
CA ASN A 463 -3.05 30.54 4.95
C ASN A 463 -2.93 31.40 6.23
N LYS A 464 -2.23 32.53 6.17
CA LYS A 464 -2.18 33.49 7.29
C LYS A 464 -3.56 34.02 7.65
N TYR A 465 -4.37 34.38 6.65
CA TYR A 465 -5.73 34.87 6.87
C TYR A 465 -6.65 33.80 7.50
N LEU A 466 -6.57 32.55 7.02
CA LEU A 466 -7.35 31.44 7.58
C LEU A 466 -7.00 31.17 9.05
N LEU A 467 -5.71 31.20 9.39
CA LEU A 467 -5.24 31.04 10.77
C LEU A 467 -5.75 32.18 11.68
N GLN A 468 -5.84 33.40 11.16
CA GLN A 468 -6.39 34.54 11.89
C GLN A 468 -7.88 34.36 12.20
N LEU A 469 -8.67 33.90 11.23
CA LEU A 469 -10.09 33.59 11.41
C LEU A 469 -10.31 32.47 12.45
N LEU A 470 -9.49 31.42 12.42
CA LEU A 470 -9.57 30.33 13.40
C LEU A 470 -9.25 30.81 14.82
N ARG A 471 -8.24 31.68 14.98
CA ARG A 471 -7.92 32.31 16.27
C ARG A 471 -9.07 33.18 16.77
N GLN A 472 -9.72 33.95 15.89
CA GLN A 472 -10.87 34.78 16.24
C GLN A 472 -12.07 33.93 16.69
N ARG A 473 -12.37 32.85 15.98
CA ARG A 473 -13.44 31.92 16.35
C ARG A 473 -13.21 31.25 17.70
N ARG A 474 -11.97 30.85 18.00
CA ARG A 474 -11.59 30.30 19.33
C ARG A 474 -11.77 31.32 20.45
N ARG A 475 -11.45 32.60 20.21
CA ARG A 475 -11.69 33.68 21.19
C ARG A 475 -13.18 33.87 21.46
N GLN A 476 -14.01 33.88 20.42
CA GLN A 476 -15.48 33.99 20.56
C GLN A 476 -16.07 32.80 21.34
N GLN A 477 -15.61 31.58 21.06
CA GLN A 477 -16.05 30.38 21.81
C GLN A 477 -15.66 30.43 23.29
N ARG A 478 -14.47 30.94 23.62
CA ARG A 478 -14.05 31.14 25.02
C ARG A 478 -14.90 32.19 25.73
N GLN A 479 -15.19 33.31 25.07
CA GLN A 479 -16.09 34.33 25.63
C GLN A 479 -17.50 33.79 25.89
N ALA A 480 -18.07 33.03 24.94
CA ALA A 480 -19.38 32.41 25.11
C ALA A 480 -19.45 31.46 26.32
N ARG A 481 -18.39 30.67 26.57
CA ARG A 481 -18.31 29.79 27.75
C ARG A 481 -18.21 30.55 29.06
N LEU A 482 -17.46 31.65 29.11
CA LEU A 482 -17.36 32.49 30.30
C LEU A 482 -18.69 33.18 30.65
N VAL A 483 -19.48 33.57 29.64
CA VAL A 483 -20.82 34.12 29.84
C VAL A 483 -21.80 33.05 30.32
N ALA A 484 -21.73 31.83 29.78
CA ALA A 484 -22.58 30.72 30.21
C ALA A 484 -22.28 30.24 31.64
N GLY A 485 -20.99 30.20 32.04
CA GLY A 485 -20.58 29.74 33.37
C GLY A 485 -20.99 30.67 34.52
N ARG A 486 -21.27 31.96 34.26
CA ARG A 486 -21.71 32.92 35.28
C ARG A 486 -23.21 32.84 35.64
N ARG A 487 -24.01 32.07 34.90
CA ARG A 487 -25.46 31.93 35.16
C ARG A 487 -25.84 30.70 36.02
N GLY A 488 -24.86 29.90 36.48
CA GLY A 488 -25.12 28.59 37.09
C GLY A 488 -24.96 28.47 38.61
N THR A 489 -24.70 29.54 39.36
CA THR A 489 -24.36 29.44 40.81
C THR A 489 -25.29 30.24 41.74
N GLY A 490 -26.54 30.49 41.34
CA GLY A 490 -27.55 31.11 42.20
C GLY A 490 -28.79 30.23 42.31
N GLY A 491 -28.79 29.33 43.29
CA GLY A 491 -29.91 28.42 43.57
C GLY A 491 -29.62 27.53 44.78
N THR A 492 -29.67 28.14 45.96
CA THR A 492 -29.99 27.49 47.25
C THR A 492 -31.39 27.91 47.65
#